data_AF-A0A174PX17-F1
#
_entry.id   AF-A0A174PX17-F1
#
_cell.length_a   1.000
_cell.length_b   1.000
_cell.length_c   1.000
_cell.angle_alpha   90.00
_cell.angle_beta   90.00
_cell.angle_gamma   90.00
#
_symmetry.space_group_name_H-M   'P 1'
#
loop_
_entity.id
_entity.type
_entity.pdbx_description
1 polymer ?
#
loop_
_entity_poly.entity_id
_entity_poly.type
_entity_poly.pdbx_seq_one_letter_code
_entity_poly.pdbx_strand_id
1 'polypeptide(L)'
;MIFTPYEDELHVINKIQKFQNTDYVLLRLTSTMIEKNNIDANQCFREMLLRENIVDYETLRNGGSNGLEFQSTLILPDTIEHVKLKFYRVKNLRGDRRFSIETIKRKFQNGIFHSGDLLYISSTTDIYGASSIFIVNLTHNIPSEEMIKSTIGLDPITQKFNEIKPHLAEIIHGGFYNNSKGKGKIAPKDVGDTLENLLKVPTNNNPGADLDGLIELKAKYSKTRDTLFTLRPCFEGTEVAMYEPNDRSRVSAFTRLYGYDSDKHPNCNSLYITIGSIHNPQNGQGFFLHVDEDNLKVSLMKMDPHKNSAIETAFWTFDALKQQLSIKHPATLWLKANTRENNGVIQFEYTDIEFSKAPQFMTFLSLIKSGIITYDWRGYTSKEGKYRGKNHGNAWRIKPAAKSKLFGEIEKIEL
;
A
#
# COMPACT_ATOMS: atom_id res chain seq x y z
N MET A 1 -13.90 20.65 -0.97
CA MET A 1 -12.87 21.58 -0.49
C MET A 1 -11.71 20.75 0.03
N ILE A 2 -10.64 20.66 -0.75
CA ILE A 2 -9.34 20.17 -0.28
C ILE A 2 -8.60 21.45 0.14
N PHE A 3 -8.48 21.69 1.44
CA PHE A 3 -7.68 22.82 1.91
C PHE A 3 -6.22 22.38 1.90
N THR A 4 -5.39 23.14 1.19
CA THR A 4 -3.94 22.95 1.22
C THR A 4 -3.43 23.50 2.56
N PRO A 5 -2.69 22.73 3.36
CA PRO A 5 -2.05 23.24 4.56
C PRO A 5 -1.00 24.29 4.21
N TYR A 6 -0.77 25.24 5.10
CA TYR A 6 0.40 26.12 5.08
C TYR A 6 1.66 25.37 5.51
N GLU A 7 2.85 25.94 5.26
CA GLU A 7 4.14 25.30 5.55
C GLU A 7 4.32 24.95 7.04
N ASP A 8 3.86 25.81 7.93
CA ASP A 8 3.85 25.58 9.38
C ASP A 8 2.89 24.44 9.77
N GLU A 9 1.70 24.41 9.19
CA GLU A 9 0.72 23.33 9.39
C GLU A 9 1.26 21.98 8.84
N LEU A 10 1.95 21.97 7.69
CA LEU A 10 2.63 20.79 7.15
C LEU A 10 3.68 20.26 8.12
N HIS A 11 4.45 21.15 8.75
CA HIS A 11 5.44 20.74 9.75
C HIS A 11 4.79 20.01 10.94
N VAL A 12 3.64 20.48 11.42
CA VAL A 12 2.88 19.81 12.50
C VAL A 12 2.32 18.46 12.04
N ILE A 13 1.79 18.37 10.82
CA ILE A 13 1.33 17.09 10.23
C ILE A 13 2.47 16.07 10.23
N ASN A 14 3.66 16.47 9.76
CA ASN A 14 4.81 15.59 9.71
C ASN A 14 5.26 15.11 11.10
N LYS A 15 5.11 15.94 12.14
CA LYS A 15 5.37 15.53 13.53
C LYS A 15 4.39 14.46 14.01
N ILE A 16 3.10 14.63 13.77
CA ILE A 16 2.07 13.62 14.11
C ILE A 16 2.39 12.30 13.41
N GLN A 17 2.76 12.38 12.13
CA GLN A 17 3.02 11.23 11.29
C GLN A 17 4.27 10.41 11.65
N LYS A 18 5.15 10.91 12.54
CA LYS A 18 6.25 10.13 13.11
C LYS A 18 5.78 9.05 14.10
N PHE A 19 4.59 9.24 14.68
CA PHE A 19 4.04 8.36 15.71
C PHE A 19 2.78 7.63 15.26
N GLN A 20 2.09 8.19 14.28
CA GLN A 20 0.84 7.67 13.72
C GLN A 20 0.89 7.68 12.20
N ASN A 21 1.07 6.50 11.62
CA ASN A 21 1.04 6.29 10.18
C ASN A 21 -0.35 5.95 9.63
N THR A 22 -1.39 6.57 10.19
CA THR A 22 -2.79 6.39 9.77
C THR A 22 -3.25 7.48 8.82
N ASP A 23 -4.29 7.20 8.04
CA ASP A 23 -4.91 8.23 7.20
C ASP A 23 -5.55 9.32 8.06
N TYR A 24 -5.67 10.50 7.49
CA TYR A 24 -6.25 11.66 8.15
C TYR A 24 -7.02 12.52 7.16
N VAL A 25 -7.91 13.33 7.71
CA VAL A 25 -8.65 14.35 6.99
C VAL A 25 -8.37 15.70 7.59
N LEU A 26 -8.27 16.69 6.71
CA LEU A 26 -8.09 18.08 7.07
C LEU A 26 -9.40 18.86 6.91
N LEU A 27 -9.73 19.64 7.93
CA LEU A 27 -10.88 20.53 7.95
C LEU A 27 -10.43 21.94 8.34
N ARG A 28 -10.50 22.88 7.40
CA ARG A 28 -10.31 24.29 7.74
C ARG A 28 -11.63 24.87 8.24
N LEU A 29 -11.65 25.30 9.50
CA LEU A 29 -12.83 25.88 10.13
C LEU A 29 -13.18 27.22 9.46
N THR A 30 -14.44 27.38 9.10
CA THR A 30 -14.98 28.65 8.62
C THR A 30 -15.95 29.21 9.66
N SER A 31 -16.17 30.53 9.63
CA SER A 31 -17.15 31.18 10.52
C SER A 31 -18.55 30.54 10.38
N THR A 32 -18.93 30.13 9.16
CA THR A 32 -20.20 29.43 8.92
C THR A 32 -20.25 28.06 9.58
N MET A 33 -19.15 27.29 9.56
CA MET A 33 -19.07 25.99 10.22
C MET A 33 -19.19 26.14 11.74
N ILE A 34 -18.53 27.13 12.32
CA ILE A 34 -18.59 27.42 13.77
C ILE A 34 -20.00 27.84 14.19
N GLU A 35 -20.65 28.71 13.40
CA GLU A 35 -22.00 29.19 13.70
C GLU A 35 -23.08 28.10 13.52
N LYS A 36 -23.04 27.36 12.41
CA LYS A 36 -24.13 26.42 12.04
C LYS A 36 -23.88 24.98 12.48
N ASN A 37 -22.62 24.61 12.74
CA ASN A 37 -22.20 23.26 13.14
C ASN A 37 -22.79 22.13 12.27
N ASN A 38 -22.82 22.33 10.96
CA ASN A 38 -23.40 21.39 9.99
C ASN A 38 -22.40 21.12 8.85
N ILE A 39 -21.24 20.62 9.24
CA ILE A 39 -20.05 20.47 8.40
C ILE A 39 -20.29 19.36 7.38
N ASP A 40 -19.95 19.58 6.10
CA ASP A 40 -20.08 18.55 5.08
C ASP A 40 -19.00 17.47 5.26
N ALA A 41 -19.43 16.20 5.25
CA ALA A 41 -18.53 15.07 5.25
C ALA A 41 -18.09 14.77 3.81
N ASN A 42 -16.89 15.23 3.44
CA ASN A 42 -16.33 14.99 2.12
C ASN A 42 -16.06 13.49 1.87
N GLN A 43 -15.78 13.11 0.62
CA GLN A 43 -15.57 11.71 0.24
C GLN A 43 -14.46 11.05 1.06
N CYS A 44 -13.29 11.69 1.21
CA CYS A 44 -12.17 11.14 1.95
C CYS A 44 -12.52 10.84 3.41
N PHE A 45 -13.29 11.73 4.06
CA PHE A 45 -13.74 11.51 5.43
C PHE A 45 -14.72 10.35 5.55
N ARG A 46 -15.65 10.23 4.59
CA ARG A 46 -16.60 9.11 4.57
C ARG A 46 -15.88 7.77 4.36
N GLU A 47 -14.91 7.73 3.46
CA GLU A 47 -14.11 6.52 3.21
C GLU A 47 -13.26 6.12 4.42
N MET A 48 -12.63 7.09 5.08
CA MET A 48 -11.91 6.86 6.33
C MET A 48 -12.85 6.28 7.38
N LEU A 49 -13.97 6.94 7.67
CA LEU A 49 -14.93 6.48 8.67
C LEU A 49 -15.51 5.09 8.36
N LEU A 50 -15.76 4.78 7.10
CA LEU A 50 -16.25 3.46 6.67
C LEU A 50 -15.19 2.37 6.90
N ARG A 51 -13.93 2.62 6.48
CA ARG A 51 -12.84 1.65 6.63
C ARG A 51 -12.56 1.33 8.10
N GLU A 52 -12.63 2.34 8.95
CA GLU A 52 -12.36 2.23 10.38
C GLU A 52 -13.58 1.67 11.14
N ASN A 53 -14.62 1.21 10.43
CA ASN A 53 -15.87 0.68 10.98
C ASN A 53 -16.59 1.65 11.94
N ILE A 54 -16.46 2.95 11.71
CA ILE A 54 -17.08 3.98 12.55
C ILE A 54 -18.49 4.31 12.05
N VAL A 55 -18.65 4.65 10.77
CA VAL A 55 -19.97 4.93 10.18
C VAL A 55 -19.99 4.65 8.68
N ASP A 56 -20.99 3.87 8.25
CA ASP A 56 -21.45 3.85 6.87
C ASP A 56 -22.63 4.81 6.72
N TYR A 57 -22.37 5.99 6.15
CA TYR A 57 -23.40 6.99 5.90
C TYR A 57 -24.56 6.46 5.05
N GLU A 58 -24.31 5.52 4.15
CA GLU A 58 -25.33 5.00 3.23
C GLU A 58 -26.40 4.19 3.96
N THR A 59 -26.06 3.65 5.14
CA THR A 59 -27.01 2.95 6.03
C THR A 59 -27.86 3.90 6.88
N LEU A 60 -27.48 5.17 7.02
CA LEU A 60 -28.21 6.14 7.83
C LEU A 60 -29.49 6.62 7.13
N ARG A 61 -30.56 6.78 7.90
CA ARG A 61 -31.80 7.42 7.44
C ARG A 61 -31.62 8.95 7.41
N ASN A 62 -32.31 9.61 6.48
CA ASN A 62 -32.29 11.07 6.38
C ASN A 62 -32.88 11.72 7.64
N GLY A 63 -32.25 12.81 8.09
CA GLY A 63 -32.62 13.58 9.28
C GLY A 63 -31.58 13.48 10.39
N GLY A 64 -31.21 14.63 10.96
CA GLY A 64 -30.19 14.72 12.01
C GLY A 64 -30.50 13.93 13.29
N SER A 65 -31.77 13.63 13.56
CA SER A 65 -32.19 12.77 14.68
C SER A 65 -31.79 11.30 14.49
N ASN A 66 -31.54 10.87 13.26
CA ASN A 66 -31.13 9.51 12.90
C ASN A 66 -29.61 9.36 12.80
N GLY A 67 -28.86 10.36 13.29
CA GLY A 67 -27.41 10.37 13.24
C GLY A 67 -26.76 9.48 14.30
N LEU A 68 -25.53 9.05 14.02
CA LEU A 68 -24.67 8.34 14.94
C LEU A 68 -23.85 9.34 15.75
N GLU A 69 -23.86 9.23 17.08
CA GLU A 69 -22.94 9.95 17.95
C GLU A 69 -21.72 9.08 18.24
N PHE A 70 -20.54 9.68 18.18
CA PHE A 70 -19.27 8.98 18.38
C PHE A 70 -18.37 9.83 19.27
N GLN A 71 -17.80 9.21 20.30
CA GLN A 71 -16.87 9.88 21.20
C GLN A 71 -15.51 10.05 20.53
N SER A 72 -14.93 11.23 20.66
CA SER A 72 -13.61 11.56 20.12
C SER A 72 -12.80 12.37 21.12
N THR A 73 -11.49 12.41 20.91
CA THR A 73 -10.56 13.12 21.79
C THR A 73 -9.98 14.33 21.06
N LEU A 74 -10.26 15.52 21.57
CA LEU A 74 -9.57 16.75 21.18
C LEU A 74 -8.30 16.88 22.02
N ILE A 75 -7.14 16.89 21.37
CA ILE A 75 -5.84 17.00 22.03
C ILE A 75 -5.43 18.47 22.02
N LEU A 76 -5.22 19.04 23.21
CA LEU A 76 -4.80 20.42 23.43
C LEU A 76 -3.39 20.42 24.06
N PRO A 77 -2.70 21.58 24.15
CA PRO A 77 -1.33 21.65 24.64
C PRO A 77 -1.10 21.03 26.01
N ASP A 78 -2.01 21.30 26.95
CA ASP A 78 -1.84 20.91 28.36
C ASP A 78 -2.95 19.96 28.85
N THR A 79 -3.90 19.59 27.99
CA THR A 79 -5.04 18.76 28.39
C THR A 79 -5.67 18.02 27.21
N ILE A 80 -6.52 17.03 27.50
CA ILE A 80 -7.42 16.42 26.53
C ILE A 80 -8.86 16.76 26.86
N GLU A 81 -9.67 16.96 25.83
CA GLU A 81 -11.12 17.10 25.98
C GLU A 81 -11.84 15.99 25.19
N HIS A 82 -12.76 15.29 25.84
CA HIS A 82 -13.69 14.43 25.12
C HIS A 82 -14.75 15.29 24.41
N VAL A 83 -14.92 15.06 23.12
CA VAL A 83 -15.87 15.78 22.28
C VAL A 83 -16.67 14.78 21.45
N LYS A 84 -17.99 14.92 21.44
CA LYS A 84 -18.83 14.11 20.58
C LYS A 84 -18.84 14.62 19.15
N LEU A 85 -18.58 13.73 18.21
CA LEU A 85 -18.91 13.93 16.81
C LEU A 85 -20.28 13.31 16.54
N LYS A 86 -21.11 13.99 15.74
CA LYS A 86 -22.39 13.43 15.28
C LYS A 86 -22.40 13.35 13.77
N PHE A 87 -22.51 12.15 13.22
CA PHE A 87 -22.55 11.86 11.79
C PHE A 87 -24.01 11.64 11.35
N TYR A 88 -24.48 12.35 10.34
CA TYR A 88 -25.89 12.27 9.93
C TYR A 88 -26.13 12.64 8.47
N ARG A 89 -27.30 12.27 7.96
CA ARG A 89 -27.81 12.74 6.67
C ARG A 89 -28.83 13.85 6.84
N VAL A 90 -28.80 14.87 6.01
CA VAL A 90 -29.77 15.98 6.05
C VAL A 90 -31.18 15.47 5.72
N LYS A 91 -32.22 16.08 6.32
CA LYS A 91 -33.64 15.77 6.05
C LYS A 91 -34.08 16.36 4.69
N ASN A 92 -33.53 15.85 3.60
CA ASN A 92 -33.92 16.20 2.23
C ASN A 92 -33.84 14.96 1.32
N LEU A 93 -34.23 15.07 0.05
CA LEU A 93 -34.17 13.95 -0.89
C LEU A 93 -32.73 13.50 -1.19
N ARG A 94 -31.77 14.43 -1.25
CA ARG A 94 -30.34 14.10 -1.48
C ARG A 94 -29.69 13.36 -0.31
N GLY A 95 -30.16 13.62 0.91
CA GLY A 95 -29.58 13.12 2.15
C GLY A 95 -28.12 13.50 2.28
N ASP A 96 -27.78 14.79 2.16
CA ASP A 96 -26.39 15.27 2.20
C ASP A 96 -25.69 14.78 3.49
N ARG A 97 -24.48 14.23 3.35
CA ARG A 97 -23.74 13.60 4.45
C ARG A 97 -22.99 14.68 5.22
N ARG A 98 -23.30 14.81 6.50
CA ARG A 98 -22.76 15.87 7.36
C ARG A 98 -22.29 15.33 8.68
N PHE A 99 -21.52 16.15 9.38
CA PHE A 99 -21.19 15.93 10.76
C PHE A 99 -21.17 17.23 11.55
N SER A 100 -21.26 17.11 12.87
CA SER A 100 -21.15 18.24 13.80
C SER A 100 -20.15 17.91 14.89
N ILE A 101 -19.43 18.94 15.37
CA ILE A 101 -18.50 18.85 16.50
C ILE A 101 -19.19 19.42 17.72
N GLU A 102 -19.31 18.63 18.79
CA GLU A 102 -20.00 19.05 20.00
C GLU A 102 -19.44 20.38 20.53
N THR A 103 -20.34 21.33 20.75
CA THR A 103 -20.06 22.62 21.39
C THR A 103 -19.03 23.50 20.66
N ILE A 104 -18.88 23.34 19.34
CA ILE A 104 -17.93 24.10 18.51
C ILE A 104 -18.00 25.63 18.72
N LYS A 105 -19.21 26.21 18.87
CA LYS A 105 -19.40 27.63 19.13
C LYS A 105 -18.87 28.07 20.50
N ARG A 106 -19.04 27.24 21.53
CA ARG A 106 -18.47 27.49 22.87
C ARG A 106 -16.95 27.33 22.87
N LYS A 107 -16.43 26.33 22.15
CA LYS A 107 -14.98 26.16 21.95
C LYS A 107 -14.37 27.39 21.25
N PHE A 108 -15.08 27.99 20.29
CA PHE A 108 -14.68 29.27 19.68
C PHE A 108 -14.69 30.42 20.68
N GLN A 109 -15.76 30.57 21.47
CA GLN A 109 -15.86 31.62 22.50
C GLN A 109 -14.76 31.52 23.57
N ASN A 110 -14.31 30.30 23.88
CA ASN A 110 -13.26 30.02 24.86
C ASN A 110 -11.84 30.08 24.25
N GLY A 111 -11.68 30.42 22.97
CA GLY A 111 -10.37 30.50 22.31
C GLY A 111 -9.71 29.14 22.03
N ILE A 112 -10.48 28.04 22.08
CA ILE A 112 -9.98 26.70 21.73
C ILE A 112 -9.89 26.54 20.21
N PHE A 113 -10.87 27.08 19.49
CA PHE A 113 -10.92 27.12 18.03
C PHE A 113 -11.06 28.55 17.52
N HIS A 114 -10.52 28.82 16.34
CA HIS A 114 -10.67 30.06 15.60
C HIS A 114 -11.16 29.79 14.16
N SER A 115 -11.79 30.80 13.56
CA SER A 115 -12.06 30.76 12.13
C SER A 115 -10.72 30.82 11.38
N GLY A 116 -10.51 29.89 10.44
CA GLY A 116 -9.25 29.71 9.74
C GLY A 116 -8.40 28.54 10.24
N ASP A 117 -8.67 28.00 11.43
CA ASP A 117 -7.93 26.87 11.99
C ASP A 117 -8.03 25.63 11.10
N LEU A 118 -6.91 24.95 10.90
CA LEU A 118 -6.86 23.66 10.24
C LEU A 118 -6.88 22.54 11.27
N LEU A 119 -7.96 21.75 11.28
CA LEU A 119 -8.07 20.57 12.12
C LEU A 119 -7.59 19.33 11.36
N TYR A 120 -6.72 18.57 12.02
CA TYR A 120 -6.34 17.21 11.69
C TYR A 120 -7.28 16.24 12.40
N ILE A 121 -8.00 15.42 11.64
CA ILE A 121 -8.92 14.41 12.16
C ILE A 121 -8.46 13.05 11.65
N SER A 122 -8.21 12.13 12.56
CA SER A 122 -7.78 10.77 12.24
C SER A 122 -8.33 9.78 13.27
N SER A 123 -8.13 8.49 13.03
CA SER A 123 -8.50 7.42 13.94
C SER A 123 -7.29 6.65 14.43
N THR A 124 -7.44 6.08 15.61
CA THR A 124 -6.59 5.02 16.15
C THR A 124 -7.45 3.81 16.46
N THR A 125 -6.86 2.62 16.32
CA THR A 125 -7.53 1.36 16.69
C THR A 125 -6.76 0.75 17.83
N ASP A 126 -7.46 0.43 18.91
CA ASP A 126 -6.83 -0.23 20.06
C ASP A 126 -6.57 -1.73 19.79
N ILE A 127 -5.94 -2.38 20.76
CA ILE A 127 -5.60 -3.81 20.67
C ILE A 127 -6.83 -4.73 20.59
N TYR A 128 -8.02 -4.24 20.92
CA TYR A 128 -9.29 -4.97 20.84
C TYR A 128 -10.03 -4.72 19.52
N GLY A 129 -9.45 -3.92 18.62
CA GLY A 129 -10.06 -3.56 17.34
C GLY A 129 -11.08 -2.43 17.47
N ALA A 130 -11.15 -1.72 18.60
CA ALA A 130 -12.05 -0.60 18.78
C ALA A 130 -11.40 0.69 18.25
N SER A 131 -12.05 1.28 17.24
CA SER A 131 -11.64 2.56 16.67
C SER A 131 -12.00 3.71 17.60
N SER A 132 -11.15 4.72 17.68
CA SER A 132 -11.37 6.01 18.34
C SER A 132 -10.95 7.13 17.41
N ILE A 133 -11.63 8.28 17.45
CA ILE A 133 -11.25 9.45 16.67
C ILE A 133 -10.48 10.41 17.56
N PHE A 134 -9.42 11.01 17.03
CA PHE A 134 -8.75 12.13 17.66
C PHE A 134 -8.70 13.35 16.73
N ILE A 135 -8.65 14.52 17.34
CA ILE A 135 -8.61 15.82 16.66
C ILE A 135 -7.44 16.62 17.20
N VAL A 136 -6.61 17.14 16.31
CA VAL A 136 -5.51 18.06 16.62
C VAL A 136 -5.71 19.34 15.81
N ASN A 137 -5.59 20.49 16.47
CA ASN A 137 -5.52 21.76 15.76
C ASN A 137 -4.08 22.01 15.29
N LEU A 138 -3.90 22.26 13.99
CA LEU A 138 -2.60 22.44 13.36
C LEU A 138 -2.16 23.91 13.30
N THR A 139 -3.07 24.85 13.62
CA THR A 139 -2.82 26.30 13.50
C THR A 139 -2.66 26.94 14.88
N HIS A 140 -3.64 26.76 15.76
CA HIS A 140 -3.64 27.32 17.12
C HIS A 140 -3.75 26.20 18.15
N ASN A 141 -3.33 26.46 19.40
CA ASN A 141 -3.38 25.47 20.48
C ASN A 141 -2.75 24.12 20.07
N ILE A 142 -1.62 24.17 19.36
CA ILE A 142 -0.95 22.98 18.83
C ILE A 142 -0.34 22.20 20.00
N PRO A 143 -0.72 20.93 20.21
CA PRO A 143 -0.16 20.11 21.27
C PRO A 143 1.31 19.74 21.01
N SER A 144 2.05 19.48 22.09
CA SER A 144 3.42 18.98 22.00
C SER A 144 3.45 17.54 21.45
N GLU A 145 4.59 17.13 20.85
CA GLU A 145 4.77 15.75 20.39
C GLU A 145 4.59 14.73 21.51
N GLU A 146 5.05 15.07 22.72
CA GLU A 146 4.88 14.24 23.92
C GLU A 146 3.41 14.07 24.29
N MET A 147 2.63 15.15 24.26
CA MET A 147 1.20 15.13 24.58
C MET A 147 0.40 14.31 23.58
N ILE A 148 0.70 14.44 22.29
CA ILE A 148 0.09 13.61 21.24
C ILE A 148 0.44 12.15 21.50
N LYS A 149 1.73 11.84 21.63
CA LYS A 149 2.23 10.47 21.83
C LYS A 149 1.68 9.81 23.11
N SER A 150 1.57 10.53 24.22
CA SER A 150 1.01 9.99 25.47
C SER A 150 -0.50 9.75 25.39
N THR A 151 -1.21 10.50 24.54
CA THR A 151 -2.66 10.40 24.38
C THR A 151 -3.07 9.26 23.45
N ILE A 152 -2.44 9.15 22.28
CA ILE A 152 -2.86 8.21 21.22
C ILE A 152 -1.88 7.05 21.01
N GLY A 153 -0.74 7.06 21.71
CA GLY A 153 0.29 6.04 21.58
C GLY A 153 0.99 6.04 20.23
N LEU A 154 1.64 4.92 19.94
CA LEU A 154 2.28 4.64 18.66
C LEU A 154 1.39 3.71 17.84
N ASP A 155 1.29 3.92 16.53
CA ASP A 155 0.62 2.96 15.66
C ASP A 155 1.39 1.62 15.59
N PRO A 156 0.74 0.50 15.25
CA PRO A 156 1.38 -0.82 15.21
C PRO A 156 2.63 -0.91 14.33
N ILE A 157 2.66 -0.19 13.20
CA ILE A 157 3.82 -0.17 12.29
C ILE A 157 4.98 0.53 12.99
N THR A 158 4.74 1.70 13.59
CA THR A 158 5.76 2.44 14.33
C THR A 158 6.27 1.67 15.55
N GLN A 159 5.38 0.98 16.28
CA GLN A 159 5.77 0.08 17.37
C GLN A 159 6.68 -1.04 16.87
N LYS A 160 6.28 -1.74 15.80
CA LYS A 160 7.07 -2.84 15.25
C LYS A 160 8.42 -2.38 14.72
N PHE A 161 8.46 -1.21 14.08
CA PHE A 161 9.70 -0.61 13.62
C PHE A 161 10.66 -0.31 14.78
N ASN A 162 10.17 0.27 15.88
CA ASN A 162 10.99 0.54 17.05
C ASN A 162 11.48 -0.74 17.74
N GLU A 163 10.68 -1.81 17.76
CA GLU A 163 11.06 -3.12 18.29
C GLU A 163 12.25 -3.72 17.53
N ILE A 164 12.22 -3.68 16.20
CA ILE A 164 13.28 -4.26 15.34
C ILE A 164 14.48 -3.33 15.16
N LYS A 165 14.35 -2.03 15.47
CA LYS A 165 15.37 -1.00 15.22
C LYS A 165 16.77 -1.37 15.76
N PRO A 166 16.92 -1.90 16.99
CA PRO A 166 18.23 -2.32 17.49
C PRO A 166 18.89 -3.42 16.64
N HIS A 167 18.10 -4.42 16.20
CA HIS A 167 18.60 -5.50 15.35
C HIS A 167 18.97 -5.00 13.96
N LEU A 168 18.21 -4.05 13.39
CA LEU A 168 18.58 -3.40 12.14
C LEU A 168 19.92 -2.65 12.28
N ALA A 169 20.16 -1.99 13.42
CA ALA A 169 21.41 -1.28 13.67
C ALA A 169 22.59 -2.25 13.77
N GLU A 170 22.43 -3.40 14.44
CA GLU A 170 23.42 -4.47 14.46
C GLU A 170 23.70 -4.99 13.05
N ILE A 171 22.66 -5.20 12.23
CA ILE A 171 22.80 -5.67 10.85
C ILE A 171 23.59 -4.67 10.00
N ILE A 172 23.26 -3.38 10.05
CA ILE A 172 23.96 -2.35 9.27
C ILE A 172 25.41 -2.17 9.72
N HIS A 173 25.69 -2.25 11.02
CA HIS A 173 27.04 -2.04 11.56
C HIS A 173 27.91 -3.30 11.62
N GLY A 174 27.34 -4.50 11.41
CA GLY A 174 28.07 -5.76 11.52
C GLY A 174 28.85 -6.19 10.26
N GLY A 175 28.82 -5.42 9.18
CA GLY A 175 29.57 -5.70 7.96
C GLY A 175 29.00 -6.86 7.14
N PHE A 176 29.82 -7.86 6.82
CA PHE A 176 29.45 -8.95 5.91
C PHE A 176 28.90 -10.19 6.61
N TYR A 177 27.68 -10.57 6.27
CA TYR A 177 26.98 -11.78 6.72
C TYR A 177 27.05 -12.88 5.68
N ASN A 178 27.26 -14.13 6.13
CA ASN A 178 27.20 -15.29 5.25
C ASN A 178 25.79 -15.47 4.68
N ASN A 179 25.68 -15.77 3.38
CA ASN A 179 24.45 -16.20 2.75
C ASN A 179 23.86 -17.39 3.54
N SER A 180 22.61 -17.28 3.97
CA SER A 180 21.92 -18.31 4.76
C SER A 180 21.80 -19.65 4.04
N LYS A 181 21.84 -19.65 2.71
CA LYS A 181 21.86 -20.86 1.87
C LYS A 181 23.19 -21.62 1.94
N GLY A 182 24.28 -20.97 2.38
CA GLY A 182 25.62 -21.55 2.43
C GLY A 182 26.38 -21.50 1.10
N LYS A 183 27.27 -22.47 0.88
CA LYS A 183 28.18 -22.50 -0.27
C LYS A 183 27.44 -22.69 -1.59
N GLY A 184 27.96 -22.05 -2.65
CA GLY A 184 27.52 -22.25 -4.03
C GLY A 184 26.97 -20.98 -4.69
N LYS A 185 26.28 -21.16 -5.82
CA LYS A 185 25.78 -20.05 -6.63
C LYS A 185 24.71 -19.24 -5.90
N ILE A 186 24.92 -17.93 -5.82
CA ILE A 186 23.93 -16.95 -5.37
C ILE A 186 22.70 -16.97 -6.28
N ALA A 187 21.51 -16.99 -5.67
CA ALA A 187 20.27 -16.66 -6.34
C ALA A 187 19.81 -15.24 -5.93
N PRO A 188 19.05 -14.51 -6.78
CA PRO A 188 18.59 -13.17 -6.44
C PRO A 188 17.79 -13.05 -5.14
N LYS A 189 17.13 -14.12 -4.70
CA LYS A 189 16.35 -14.15 -3.45
C LYS A 189 17.22 -14.26 -2.20
N ASP A 190 18.45 -14.76 -2.33
CA ASP A 190 19.30 -15.11 -1.19
C ASP A 190 19.63 -13.90 -0.29
N VAL A 191 19.67 -12.68 -0.85
CA VAL A 191 19.87 -11.43 -0.08
C VAL A 191 18.68 -11.11 0.85
N GLY A 192 17.46 -11.43 0.41
CA GLY A 192 16.23 -11.31 1.20
C GLY A 192 16.15 -12.41 2.24
N ASP A 193 16.33 -13.67 1.80
CA ASP A 193 16.34 -14.84 2.69
C ASP A 193 17.39 -14.67 3.81
N THR A 194 18.58 -14.11 3.52
CA THR A 194 19.61 -13.86 4.54
C THR A 194 19.18 -12.77 5.52
N LEU A 195 18.54 -11.70 5.05
CA LEU A 195 18.05 -10.62 5.91
C LEU A 195 16.96 -11.13 6.86
N GLU A 196 16.00 -11.88 6.34
CA GLU A 196 14.92 -12.49 7.11
C GLU A 196 15.48 -13.39 8.22
N ASN A 197 16.52 -14.19 7.90
CA ASN A 197 17.19 -15.02 8.90
C ASN A 197 17.89 -14.20 9.99
N LEU A 198 18.55 -13.08 9.64
CA LEU A 198 19.20 -12.19 10.61
C LEU A 198 18.18 -11.52 11.55
N LEU A 199 17.02 -11.15 11.03
CA LEU A 199 15.89 -10.61 11.79
C LEU A 199 15.03 -11.67 12.48
N LYS A 200 15.40 -12.96 12.35
CA LYS A 200 14.67 -14.11 12.91
C LYS A 200 13.20 -14.17 12.46
N VAL A 201 12.93 -13.74 11.22
CA VAL A 201 11.60 -13.84 10.61
C VAL A 201 11.35 -15.30 10.20
N PRO A 202 10.29 -15.96 10.70
CA PRO A 202 10.00 -17.33 10.33
C PRO A 202 9.55 -17.40 8.87
N THR A 203 10.15 -18.31 8.10
CA THR A 203 9.72 -18.57 6.73
C THR A 203 8.26 -18.98 6.69
N ASN A 204 7.44 -18.24 5.96
CA ASN A 204 6.03 -18.54 5.77
C ASN A 204 5.59 -18.18 4.33
N ASN A 205 4.43 -18.69 3.91
CA ASN A 205 3.84 -18.38 2.60
C ASN A 205 2.74 -17.32 2.71
N ASN A 206 2.81 -16.42 3.71
CA ASN A 206 1.82 -15.38 3.90
C ASN A 206 1.92 -14.36 2.75
N PRO A 207 0.82 -14.02 2.05
CA PRO A 207 0.82 -12.97 1.05
C PRO A 207 0.96 -11.56 1.62
N GLY A 208 0.96 -11.40 2.95
CA GLY A 208 1.17 -10.14 3.67
C GLY A 208 2.62 -9.72 3.81
N ALA A 209 2.79 -8.60 4.51
CA ALA A 209 4.09 -8.07 4.94
C ALA A 209 4.82 -9.04 5.89
N ASP A 210 6.15 -9.06 5.80
CA ASP A 210 7.00 -10.09 6.43
C ASP A 210 7.01 -10.01 7.96
N LEU A 211 7.00 -8.80 8.54
CA LEU A 211 7.02 -8.58 9.98
C LEU A 211 5.61 -8.37 10.51
N ASP A 212 5.01 -9.43 11.05
CA ASP A 212 3.67 -9.47 11.67
C ASP A 212 2.54 -8.95 10.77
N GLY A 213 2.73 -8.97 9.44
CA GLY A 213 1.78 -8.36 8.50
C GLY A 213 1.78 -6.83 8.50
N LEU A 214 2.75 -6.19 9.15
CA LEU A 214 2.84 -4.73 9.32
C LEU A 214 3.93 -4.08 8.44
N ILE A 215 5.12 -4.71 8.36
CA ILE A 215 6.27 -4.16 7.63
C ILE A 215 6.82 -5.20 6.66
N GLU A 216 6.85 -4.83 5.38
CA GLU A 216 7.51 -5.61 4.32
C GLU A 216 9.02 -5.35 4.32
N LEU A 217 9.81 -6.39 4.07
CA LEU A 217 11.26 -6.33 3.91
C LEU A 217 11.63 -6.52 2.44
N LYS A 218 12.30 -5.52 1.86
CA LYS A 218 12.82 -5.60 0.49
C LYS A 218 14.32 -5.37 0.48
N ALA A 219 15.10 -6.43 0.36
CA ALA A 219 16.55 -6.35 0.21
C ALA A 219 16.99 -6.52 -1.25
N LYS A 220 18.01 -5.77 -1.68
CA LYS A 220 18.65 -6.00 -2.98
C LYS A 220 20.12 -5.60 -3.02
N TYR A 221 20.87 -6.34 -3.84
CA TYR A 221 22.25 -6.01 -4.21
C TYR A 221 22.41 -5.63 -5.70
N SER A 222 21.31 -5.65 -6.47
CA SER A 222 21.33 -5.37 -7.92
C SER A 222 20.42 -4.20 -8.29
N LYS A 223 20.66 -3.62 -9.49
CA LYS A 223 19.85 -2.52 -10.05
C LYS A 223 18.61 -3.00 -10.81
N THR A 224 18.18 -4.25 -10.61
CA THR A 224 16.99 -4.80 -11.29
C THR A 224 15.70 -4.16 -10.78
N ARG A 225 14.58 -4.36 -11.50
CA ARG A 225 13.26 -3.87 -11.07
C ARG A 225 12.88 -4.42 -9.69
N ASP A 226 12.29 -3.59 -8.86
CA ASP A 226 11.77 -4.02 -7.56
C ASP A 226 10.48 -4.82 -7.77
N THR A 227 10.38 -5.99 -7.14
CA THR A 227 9.13 -6.76 -7.13
C THR A 227 8.24 -6.20 -6.03
N LEU A 228 7.07 -5.71 -6.41
CA LEU A 228 6.06 -5.25 -5.45
C LEU A 228 5.41 -6.48 -4.82
N PHE A 229 4.60 -7.19 -5.62
CA PHE A 229 3.89 -8.38 -5.19
C PHE A 229 3.66 -9.34 -6.37
N THR A 230 3.29 -10.58 -6.07
CA THR A 230 2.82 -11.56 -7.05
C THR A 230 1.31 -11.68 -6.96
N LEU A 231 0.62 -11.68 -8.10
CA LEU A 231 -0.82 -11.94 -8.15
C LEU A 231 -1.18 -12.64 -9.46
N ARG A 232 -1.87 -13.77 -9.33
CA ARG A 232 -2.39 -14.54 -10.48
C ARG A 232 -3.56 -13.76 -11.12
N PRO A 233 -3.62 -13.65 -12.47
CA PRO A 233 -4.80 -13.08 -13.13
C PRO A 233 -5.98 -14.07 -13.16
N CYS A 234 -7.15 -13.49 -13.33
CA CYS A 234 -8.40 -14.14 -13.72
C CYS A 234 -8.34 -14.44 -15.23
N PHE A 235 -8.91 -15.56 -15.65
CA PHE A 235 -8.91 -16.01 -17.07
C PHE A 235 -10.33 -16.22 -17.60
N GLU A 236 -11.34 -16.04 -16.76
CA GLU A 236 -12.75 -16.21 -17.07
C GLU A 236 -13.14 -15.45 -18.34
N GLY A 237 -13.82 -16.13 -19.26
CA GLY A 237 -14.25 -15.55 -20.54
C GLY A 237 -13.16 -15.41 -21.61
N THR A 238 -11.91 -15.84 -21.35
CA THR A 238 -10.80 -15.75 -22.32
C THR A 238 -10.55 -17.09 -23.04
N GLU A 239 -9.80 -17.04 -24.15
CA GLU A 239 -9.35 -18.23 -24.89
C GLU A 239 -8.60 -19.23 -23.98
N VAL A 240 -7.85 -18.73 -23.00
CA VAL A 240 -7.09 -19.56 -22.06
C VAL A 240 -8.02 -20.40 -21.19
N ALA A 241 -9.16 -19.86 -20.77
CA ALA A 241 -10.17 -20.60 -20.01
C ALA A 241 -10.96 -21.60 -20.87
N MET A 242 -11.11 -21.33 -22.16
CA MET A 242 -11.69 -22.29 -23.11
C MET A 242 -10.73 -23.46 -23.37
N TYR A 243 -9.44 -23.16 -23.53
CA TYR A 243 -8.39 -24.16 -23.75
C TYR A 243 -8.12 -25.01 -22.50
N GLU A 244 -8.21 -24.43 -21.29
CA GLU A 244 -8.00 -25.11 -20.02
C GLU A 244 -9.19 -24.89 -19.07
N PRO A 245 -10.14 -25.85 -19.03
CA PRO A 245 -11.30 -25.77 -18.14
C PRO A 245 -10.94 -25.78 -16.66
N ASN A 246 -9.82 -26.41 -16.26
CA ASN A 246 -9.39 -26.44 -14.87
C ASN A 246 -8.64 -25.15 -14.49
N ASP A 247 -9.28 -24.31 -13.68
CA ASP A 247 -8.73 -23.02 -13.26
C ASP A 247 -7.31 -23.09 -12.69
N ARG A 248 -7.01 -24.12 -11.88
CA ARG A 248 -5.69 -24.30 -11.25
C ARG A 248 -4.57 -24.49 -12.27
N SER A 249 -4.90 -24.95 -13.47
CA SER A 249 -3.93 -25.21 -14.54
C SER A 249 -3.76 -24.04 -15.50
N ARG A 250 -4.62 -23.00 -15.46
CA ARG A 250 -4.65 -21.92 -16.48
C ARG A 250 -3.38 -21.08 -16.58
N VAL A 251 -2.63 -20.90 -15.49
CA VAL A 251 -1.32 -20.23 -15.55
C VAL A 251 -0.31 -21.06 -16.35
N SER A 252 -0.29 -22.38 -16.16
CA SER A 252 0.53 -23.26 -17.00
C SER A 252 0.00 -23.30 -18.44
N ALA A 253 -1.32 -23.28 -18.63
CA ALA A 253 -1.95 -23.27 -19.95
C ALA A 253 -1.61 -22.02 -20.77
N PHE A 254 -1.60 -20.84 -20.15
CA PHE A 254 -1.14 -19.62 -20.78
C PHE A 254 0.31 -19.75 -21.30
N THR A 255 1.18 -20.40 -20.52
CA THR A 255 2.56 -20.68 -20.95
C THR A 255 2.61 -21.72 -22.08
N ARG A 256 1.67 -22.69 -22.12
CA ARG A 256 1.56 -23.62 -23.25
C ARG A 256 1.12 -22.92 -24.53
N LEU A 257 0.12 -22.04 -24.45
CA LEU A 257 -0.44 -21.31 -25.59
C LEU A 257 0.53 -20.26 -26.16
N TYR A 258 1.24 -19.54 -25.29
CA TYR A 258 1.99 -18.34 -25.68
C TYR A 258 3.49 -18.42 -25.38
N GLY A 259 3.97 -19.53 -24.84
CA GLY A 259 5.39 -19.76 -24.58
C GLY A 259 6.18 -20.13 -25.83
N TYR A 260 7.49 -20.27 -25.63
CA TYR A 260 8.47 -20.59 -26.67
C TYR A 260 9.42 -21.69 -26.21
N ASP A 261 10.06 -22.35 -27.17
CA ASP A 261 11.13 -23.31 -26.91
C ASP A 261 12.41 -22.61 -26.45
N SER A 262 13.08 -23.20 -25.46
CA SER A 262 14.34 -22.65 -24.93
C SER A 262 15.33 -23.77 -24.61
N ASP A 263 16.59 -23.55 -24.98
CA ASP A 263 17.70 -24.46 -24.66
C ASP A 263 17.91 -24.63 -23.15
N LYS A 264 17.48 -23.66 -22.33
CA LYS A 264 17.57 -23.75 -20.86
C LYS A 264 16.62 -24.79 -20.28
N HIS A 265 15.49 -25.03 -20.96
CA HIS A 265 14.45 -25.96 -20.53
C HIS A 265 13.98 -26.82 -21.71
N PRO A 266 14.81 -27.78 -22.16
CA PRO A 266 14.45 -28.65 -23.27
C PRO A 266 13.12 -29.38 -23.02
N ASN A 267 12.31 -29.54 -24.06
CA ASN A 267 10.99 -30.18 -24.02
C ASN A 267 9.93 -29.47 -23.14
N CYS A 268 10.16 -28.21 -22.79
CA CYS A 268 9.21 -27.37 -22.06
C CYS A 268 8.87 -26.11 -22.87
N ASN A 269 7.65 -25.58 -22.70
CA ASN A 269 7.35 -24.22 -23.11
C ASN A 269 7.80 -23.27 -21.99
N SER A 270 8.63 -22.30 -22.37
CA SER A 270 9.12 -21.24 -21.52
C SER A 270 8.39 -19.93 -21.82
N LEU A 271 8.10 -19.15 -20.80
CA LEU A 271 7.58 -17.80 -20.96
C LEU A 271 8.21 -16.88 -19.92
N TYR A 272 9.19 -16.11 -20.38
CA TYR A 272 9.88 -15.09 -19.61
C TYR A 272 9.76 -13.75 -20.34
N ILE A 273 8.72 -12.99 -20.01
CA ILE A 273 8.43 -11.70 -20.63
C ILE A 273 8.11 -10.63 -19.59
N THR A 274 8.50 -9.40 -19.89
CA THR A 274 8.02 -8.21 -19.18
C THR A 274 6.92 -7.57 -20.01
N ILE A 275 5.80 -7.24 -19.35
CA ILE A 275 4.59 -6.74 -19.98
C ILE A 275 4.37 -5.31 -19.48
N GLY A 276 4.54 -4.34 -20.38
CA GLY A 276 4.27 -2.92 -20.13
C GLY A 276 2.93 -2.49 -20.68
N SER A 277 2.65 -1.18 -20.70
CA SER A 277 1.43 -0.65 -21.30
C SER A 277 1.47 -0.67 -22.83
N ILE A 278 0.33 -0.46 -23.48
CA ILE A 278 0.25 -0.36 -24.94
C ILE A 278 1.18 0.73 -25.52
N HIS A 279 1.37 1.83 -24.79
CA HIS A 279 2.23 2.94 -25.22
C HIS A 279 3.71 2.72 -24.88
N ASN A 280 4.02 1.67 -24.11
CA ASN A 280 5.37 1.32 -23.73
C ASN A 280 5.52 -0.22 -23.62
N PRO A 281 5.36 -0.95 -24.74
CA PRO A 281 5.48 -2.40 -24.76
C PRO A 281 6.90 -2.83 -24.35
N GLN A 282 7.01 -3.98 -23.70
CA GLN A 282 8.28 -4.47 -23.11
C GLN A 282 8.63 -5.91 -23.53
N ASN A 283 7.88 -6.48 -24.47
CA ASN A 283 8.11 -7.83 -25.00
C ASN A 283 7.83 -7.88 -26.51
N GLY A 284 8.44 -8.86 -27.18
CA GLY A 284 8.24 -9.11 -28.62
C GLY A 284 7.04 -10.00 -28.97
N GLN A 285 6.27 -10.46 -27.98
CA GLN A 285 5.14 -11.39 -28.18
C GLN A 285 3.80 -10.67 -28.37
N GLY A 286 3.81 -9.33 -28.33
CA GLY A 286 2.63 -8.50 -28.55
C GLY A 286 1.70 -8.39 -27.34
N PHE A 287 2.18 -8.72 -26.13
CA PHE A 287 1.40 -8.55 -24.90
C PHE A 287 1.55 -7.14 -24.33
N PHE A 288 0.45 -6.60 -23.82
CA PHE A 288 0.44 -5.31 -23.12
C PHE A 288 -0.66 -5.25 -22.05
N LEU A 289 -0.47 -4.35 -21.08
CA LEU A 289 -1.44 -4.04 -20.03
C LEU A 289 -2.35 -2.90 -20.49
N HIS A 290 -3.65 -3.05 -20.23
CA HIS A 290 -4.65 -2.01 -20.44
C HIS A 290 -5.43 -1.78 -19.14
N VAL A 291 -5.51 -0.53 -18.69
CA VAL A 291 -6.29 -0.17 -17.50
C VAL A 291 -7.66 0.28 -17.95
N ASP A 292 -8.67 -0.52 -17.63
CA ASP A 292 -10.08 -0.32 -17.96
C ASP A 292 -10.81 0.17 -16.71
N GLU A 293 -10.99 1.48 -16.61
CA GLU A 293 -11.64 2.12 -15.47
C GLU A 293 -13.15 1.92 -15.46
N ASP A 294 -13.77 1.75 -16.63
CA ASP A 294 -15.22 1.54 -16.75
C ASP A 294 -15.62 0.17 -16.18
N ASN A 295 -14.80 -0.85 -16.42
CA ASN A 295 -15.01 -2.20 -15.89
C ASN A 295 -14.17 -2.51 -14.64
N LEU A 296 -13.49 -1.51 -14.08
CA LEU A 296 -12.67 -1.63 -12.86
C LEU A 296 -11.67 -2.79 -12.90
N LYS A 297 -10.93 -2.93 -14.00
CA LYS A 297 -9.95 -4.01 -14.19
C LYS A 297 -8.69 -3.55 -14.92
N VAL A 298 -7.61 -4.32 -14.73
CA VAL A 298 -6.41 -4.24 -15.57
C VAL A 298 -6.37 -5.49 -16.43
N SER A 299 -6.47 -5.32 -17.74
CA SER A 299 -6.49 -6.39 -18.73
C SER A 299 -5.09 -6.68 -19.25
N LEU A 300 -4.76 -7.97 -19.38
CA LEU A 300 -3.63 -8.46 -20.14
C LEU A 300 -4.08 -8.74 -21.57
N MET A 301 -3.75 -7.81 -22.45
CA MET A 301 -4.13 -7.85 -23.86
C MET A 301 -3.02 -8.48 -24.70
N LYS A 302 -3.40 -9.14 -25.78
CA LYS A 302 -2.47 -9.60 -26.82
C LYS A 302 -2.90 -9.04 -28.16
N MET A 303 -1.95 -8.45 -28.89
CA MET A 303 -2.19 -8.05 -30.28
C MET A 303 -2.32 -9.30 -31.17
N ASP A 304 -3.38 -9.32 -31.99
CA ASP A 304 -3.53 -10.28 -33.08
C ASP A 304 -2.66 -9.80 -34.26
N PRO A 305 -1.61 -10.56 -34.64
CA PRO A 305 -0.73 -10.19 -35.74
C PRO A 305 -1.44 -10.16 -37.11
N HIS A 306 -2.65 -10.73 -37.22
CA HIS A 306 -3.40 -10.85 -38.47
C HIS A 306 -4.63 -9.93 -38.55
N LYS A 307 -5.18 -9.47 -37.43
CA LYS A 307 -6.47 -8.74 -37.40
C LYS A 307 -6.39 -7.28 -36.97
N ASN A 308 -5.18 -6.75 -36.73
CA ASN A 308 -4.97 -5.40 -36.18
C ASN A 308 -5.91 -5.06 -35.00
N SER A 309 -6.25 -6.10 -34.22
CA SER A 309 -7.15 -6.04 -33.08
C SER A 309 -6.46 -6.70 -31.90
N ALA A 310 -6.83 -6.28 -30.69
CA ALA A 310 -6.31 -6.88 -29.47
C ALA A 310 -7.39 -7.73 -28.80
N ILE A 311 -6.98 -8.86 -28.25
CA ILE A 311 -7.84 -9.75 -27.47
C ILE A 311 -7.42 -9.72 -26.00
N GLU A 312 -8.40 -9.80 -25.09
CA GLU A 312 -8.15 -9.98 -23.66
C GLU A 312 -7.80 -11.44 -23.38
N THR A 313 -6.61 -11.67 -22.81
CA THR A 313 -6.10 -13.03 -22.53
C THR A 313 -6.09 -13.39 -21.06
N ALA A 314 -6.13 -12.38 -20.17
CA ALA A 314 -6.31 -12.50 -18.74
C ALA A 314 -6.63 -11.10 -18.16
N PHE A 315 -7.05 -11.00 -16.90
CA PHE A 315 -7.23 -9.70 -16.24
C PHE A 315 -7.08 -9.78 -14.71
N TRP A 316 -6.98 -8.63 -14.05
CA TRP A 316 -7.12 -8.49 -12.61
C TRP A 316 -8.17 -7.44 -12.30
N THR A 317 -9.04 -7.68 -11.32
CA THR A 317 -9.95 -6.64 -10.83
C THR A 317 -9.18 -5.59 -10.03
N PHE A 318 -9.68 -4.36 -10.00
CA PHE A 318 -9.10 -3.30 -9.18
C PHE A 318 -9.09 -3.69 -7.71
N ASP A 319 -10.16 -4.30 -7.21
CA ASP A 319 -10.25 -4.74 -5.81
C ASP A 319 -9.16 -5.75 -5.45
N ALA A 320 -8.92 -6.76 -6.29
CA ALA A 320 -7.89 -7.77 -6.04
C ALA A 320 -6.48 -7.14 -6.05
N LEU A 321 -6.21 -6.21 -6.96
CA LEU A 321 -4.94 -5.49 -7.01
C LEU A 321 -4.75 -4.58 -5.79
N LYS A 322 -5.80 -3.82 -5.43
CA LYS A 322 -5.79 -2.90 -4.29
C LYS A 322 -5.55 -3.66 -3.00
N GLN A 323 -6.30 -4.74 -2.77
CA GLN A 323 -6.16 -5.60 -1.60
C GLN A 323 -4.77 -6.21 -1.51
N GLN A 324 -4.25 -6.77 -2.61
CA GLN A 324 -2.93 -7.40 -2.59
C GLN A 324 -1.81 -6.37 -2.36
N LEU A 325 -1.92 -5.18 -2.96
CA LEU A 325 -0.97 -4.09 -2.77
C LEU A 325 -0.97 -3.61 -1.31
N SER A 326 -2.15 -3.42 -0.70
CA SER A 326 -2.28 -2.95 0.68
C SER A 326 -1.83 -3.97 1.71
N ILE A 327 -2.14 -5.26 1.50
CA ILE A 327 -1.74 -6.34 2.40
C ILE A 327 -0.23 -6.58 2.34
N LYS A 328 0.38 -6.47 1.15
CA LYS A 328 1.82 -6.67 0.99
C LYS A 328 2.64 -5.45 1.39
N HIS A 329 2.10 -4.23 1.25
CA HIS A 329 2.80 -2.99 1.57
C HIS A 329 2.01 -2.05 2.50
N PRO A 330 1.70 -2.44 3.76
CA PRO A 330 1.23 -1.47 4.76
C PRO A 330 2.33 -0.45 5.09
N ALA A 331 3.55 -0.96 5.27
CA ALA A 331 4.80 -0.20 5.21
C ALA A 331 5.91 -1.08 4.61
N THR A 332 7.03 -0.49 4.21
CA THR A 332 8.14 -1.25 3.62
C THR A 332 9.49 -0.67 4.02
N LEU A 333 10.38 -1.56 4.49
CA LEU A 333 11.80 -1.30 4.67
C LEU A 333 12.56 -1.79 3.44
N TRP A 334 13.27 -0.87 2.81
CA TRP A 334 14.08 -1.13 1.63
C TRP A 334 15.55 -1.11 2.04
N LEU A 335 16.21 -2.26 1.90
CA LEU A 335 17.61 -2.42 2.24
C LEU A 335 18.46 -2.58 0.98
N LYS A 336 19.54 -1.81 0.92
CA LYS A 336 20.60 -2.01 -0.06
C LYS A 336 21.68 -2.89 0.55
N ALA A 337 22.23 -3.77 -0.26
CA ALA A 337 23.33 -4.62 0.15
C ALA A 337 24.45 -4.64 -0.90
N ASN A 338 25.69 -4.67 -0.41
CA ASN A 338 26.85 -5.09 -1.18
C ASN A 338 26.99 -6.61 -1.11
N THR A 339 27.73 -7.18 -2.05
CA THR A 339 28.03 -8.62 -2.05
C THR A 339 29.50 -8.86 -2.33
N ARG A 340 30.04 -9.89 -1.67
CA ARG A 340 31.38 -10.43 -1.95
C ARG A 340 31.38 -11.94 -1.84
N GLU A 341 32.37 -12.59 -2.44
CA GLU A 341 32.64 -14.00 -2.20
C GLU A 341 33.81 -14.15 -1.22
N ASN A 342 33.66 -15.03 -0.23
CA ASN A 342 34.72 -15.38 0.72
C ASN A 342 34.70 -16.90 0.97
N ASN A 343 35.79 -17.59 0.65
CA ASN A 343 35.94 -19.04 0.82
C ASN A 343 34.79 -19.89 0.23
N GLY A 344 34.30 -19.50 -0.96
CA GLY A 344 33.19 -20.17 -1.65
C GLY A 344 31.81 -19.92 -1.06
N VAL A 345 31.69 -19.00 -0.09
CA VAL A 345 30.44 -18.51 0.49
C VAL A 345 30.23 -17.08 0.03
N ILE A 346 29.06 -16.81 -0.54
CA ILE A 346 28.65 -15.45 -0.84
C ILE A 346 28.24 -14.76 0.45
N GLN A 347 28.69 -13.54 0.65
CA GLN A 347 28.36 -12.72 1.81
C GLN A 347 27.63 -11.45 1.37
N PHE A 348 26.79 -10.92 2.26
CA PHE A 348 26.03 -9.68 2.07
C PHE A 348 26.36 -8.68 3.17
N GLU A 349 26.64 -7.44 2.78
CA GLU A 349 26.77 -6.31 3.71
C GLU A 349 25.61 -5.36 3.45
N TYR A 350 24.76 -5.13 4.43
CA TYR A 350 23.62 -4.23 4.32
C TYR A 350 24.07 -2.82 4.68
N THR A 351 23.83 -1.83 3.81
CA THR A 351 24.47 -0.50 3.92
C THR A 351 23.50 0.65 4.17
N ASP A 352 22.29 0.55 3.65
CA ASP A 352 21.31 1.63 3.72
C ASP A 352 19.93 1.06 3.97
N ILE A 353 19.15 1.78 4.78
CA ILE A 353 17.75 1.51 5.02
C ILE A 353 16.91 2.73 4.62
N GLU A 354 15.88 2.46 3.85
CA GLU A 354 14.86 3.42 3.46
C GLU A 354 13.50 2.90 3.97
N PHE A 355 12.69 3.74 4.60
CA PHE A 355 11.34 3.40 5.04
C PHE A 355 10.31 4.09 4.15
N SER A 356 9.27 3.37 3.76
CA SER A 356 8.14 3.93 3.02
C SER A 356 6.81 3.49 3.60
N LYS A 357 5.83 4.40 3.54
CA LYS A 357 4.44 4.16 3.92
C LYS A 357 3.68 3.36 2.87
N ALA A 358 2.39 3.14 3.08
CA ALA A 358 1.54 2.44 2.12
C ALA A 358 1.45 3.19 0.77
N PRO A 359 1.51 2.48 -0.36
CA PRO A 359 1.38 3.09 -1.68
C PRO A 359 -0.08 3.42 -2.01
N GLN A 360 -0.27 4.46 -2.83
CA GLN A 360 -1.61 4.84 -3.29
C GLN A 360 -2.05 4.03 -4.51
N PHE A 361 -3.24 3.43 -4.45
CA PHE A 361 -3.75 2.56 -5.51
C PHE A 361 -3.99 3.29 -6.84
N MET A 362 -4.53 4.51 -6.82
CA MET A 362 -4.72 5.29 -8.06
C MET A 362 -3.39 5.63 -8.73
N THR A 363 -2.35 5.92 -7.93
CA THR A 363 -0.99 6.12 -8.41
C THR A 363 -0.43 4.85 -9.03
N PHE A 364 -0.66 3.69 -8.41
CA PHE A 364 -0.31 2.38 -9.00
C PHE A 364 -0.92 2.20 -10.40
N LEU A 365 -2.22 2.48 -10.59
CA LEU A 365 -2.89 2.40 -11.91
C LEU A 365 -2.29 3.38 -12.94
N SER A 366 -2.02 4.62 -12.55
CA SER A 366 -1.38 5.62 -13.43
C SER A 366 0.03 5.19 -13.85
N LEU A 367 0.78 4.57 -12.95
CA LEU A 367 2.11 4.04 -13.24
C LEU A 367 2.07 2.80 -14.14
N ILE A 368 0.97 2.03 -14.14
CA ILE A 368 0.72 0.99 -15.16
C ILE A 368 0.49 1.65 -16.52
N LYS A 369 -0.42 2.62 -16.63
CA LYS A 369 -0.74 3.32 -17.89
C LYS A 369 0.52 3.90 -18.57
N SER A 370 1.42 4.50 -17.78
CA SER A 370 2.71 5.04 -18.25
C SER A 370 3.81 4.00 -18.51
N GLY A 371 3.58 2.72 -18.20
CA GLY A 371 4.55 1.63 -18.38
C GLY A 371 5.72 1.66 -17.38
N ILE A 372 5.61 2.45 -16.31
CA ILE A 372 6.59 2.46 -15.22
C ILE A 372 6.46 1.17 -14.42
N ILE A 373 5.22 0.81 -14.06
CA ILE A 373 4.89 -0.50 -13.50
C ILE A 373 4.64 -1.48 -14.63
N THR A 374 5.20 -2.67 -14.49
CA THR A 374 5.10 -3.77 -15.46
C THR A 374 4.67 -5.05 -14.76
N TYR A 375 4.17 -6.00 -15.53
CA TYR A 375 3.93 -7.36 -15.06
C TYR A 375 4.93 -8.31 -15.72
N ASP A 376 5.66 -9.08 -14.91
CA ASP A 376 6.57 -10.10 -15.42
C ASP A 376 5.91 -11.48 -15.37
N TRP A 377 5.83 -12.14 -16.52
CA TRP A 377 5.55 -13.57 -16.61
C TRP A 377 6.86 -14.34 -16.55
N ARG A 378 7.00 -15.29 -15.62
CA ARG A 378 8.29 -15.92 -15.31
C ARG A 378 8.14 -17.40 -15.00
N GLY A 379 8.16 -18.24 -16.01
CA GLY A 379 8.17 -19.67 -15.77
C GLY A 379 8.29 -20.53 -17.02
N TYR A 380 8.33 -21.83 -16.79
CA TYR A 380 8.25 -22.85 -17.83
C TYR A 380 7.37 -24.00 -17.37
N THR A 381 6.82 -24.74 -18.33
CA THR A 381 5.97 -25.91 -18.10
C THR A 381 6.18 -26.94 -19.21
N SER A 382 5.94 -28.21 -18.89
CA SER A 382 5.83 -29.28 -19.87
C SER A 382 4.83 -28.91 -20.96
N LYS A 383 5.16 -29.24 -22.21
CA LYS A 383 4.30 -28.99 -23.37
C LYS A 383 2.97 -29.73 -23.26
N GLU A 384 3.03 -30.98 -22.79
CA GLU A 384 1.88 -31.86 -22.63
C GLU A 384 2.03 -32.76 -21.39
N GLY A 385 0.96 -33.46 -21.04
CA GLY A 385 0.93 -34.43 -19.94
C GLY A 385 1.05 -33.80 -18.56
N LYS A 386 1.56 -34.58 -17.59
CA LYS A 386 1.68 -34.14 -16.19
C LYS A 386 2.58 -32.91 -16.08
N TYR A 387 2.15 -31.93 -15.28
CA TYR A 387 2.91 -30.71 -15.00
C TYR A 387 4.34 -31.03 -14.54
N ARG A 388 5.31 -30.58 -15.34
CA ARG A 388 6.73 -30.52 -14.98
C ARG A 388 7.20 -29.12 -15.34
N GLY A 389 7.51 -28.30 -14.35
CA GLY A 389 7.79 -26.90 -14.60
C GLY A 389 8.19 -26.15 -13.35
N LYS A 390 8.42 -24.85 -13.52
CA LYS A 390 8.61 -23.92 -12.41
C LYS A 390 7.95 -22.60 -12.76
N ASN A 391 7.03 -22.18 -11.90
CA ASN A 391 6.53 -20.81 -11.88
C ASN A 391 7.31 -20.04 -10.80
N HIS A 392 8.01 -18.99 -11.19
CA HIS A 392 8.79 -18.14 -10.28
C HIS A 392 7.95 -17.06 -9.58
N GLY A 393 6.62 -17.17 -9.67
CA GLY A 393 5.68 -16.14 -9.26
C GLY A 393 5.66 -15.02 -10.29
N ASN A 394 4.56 -14.90 -11.03
CA ASN A 394 4.37 -13.79 -11.94
C ASN A 394 4.09 -12.51 -11.13
N ALA A 395 4.78 -11.43 -11.45
CA ALA A 395 5.02 -10.35 -10.51
C ALA A 395 4.75 -8.96 -11.08
N TRP A 396 4.12 -8.11 -10.28
CA TRP A 396 4.08 -6.67 -10.50
C TRP A 396 5.40 -6.05 -10.06
N ARG A 397 6.02 -5.27 -10.95
CA ARG A 397 7.36 -4.73 -10.73
C ARG A 397 7.47 -3.26 -11.12
N ILE A 398 8.32 -2.54 -10.42
CA ILE A 398 8.60 -1.12 -10.66
C ILE A 398 10.09 -0.87 -10.89
N LYS A 399 10.44 0.14 -11.69
CA LYS A 399 11.83 0.59 -11.80
C LYS A 399 12.28 1.23 -10.48
N PRO A 400 13.49 0.93 -9.95
CA PRO A 400 13.94 1.48 -8.67
C PRO A 400 13.88 3.00 -8.57
N ALA A 401 14.29 3.70 -9.63
CA ALA A 401 14.29 5.16 -9.70
C ALA A 401 12.88 5.78 -9.68
N ALA A 402 11.82 4.99 -9.87
CA ALA A 402 10.44 5.44 -9.84
C ALA A 402 9.69 5.00 -8.58
N LYS A 403 10.36 4.32 -7.64
CA LYS A 403 9.75 3.81 -6.40
C LYS A 403 9.08 4.92 -5.58
N SER A 404 9.76 6.06 -5.40
CA SER A 404 9.19 7.23 -4.71
C SER A 404 7.94 7.80 -5.39
N LYS A 405 7.74 7.58 -6.70
CA LYS A 405 6.50 7.97 -7.37
C LYS A 405 5.30 7.16 -6.90
N LEU A 406 5.50 5.90 -6.48
CA LEU A 406 4.43 5.02 -6.00
C LEU A 406 4.17 5.20 -4.51
N PHE A 407 5.24 5.26 -3.73
CA PHE A 407 5.18 5.28 -2.27
C PHE A 407 5.18 6.68 -1.67
N GLY A 408 5.38 7.73 -2.48
CA GLY A 408 5.51 9.10 -2.01
C GLY A 408 6.87 9.34 -1.35
N GLU A 409 6.84 9.91 -0.15
CA GLU A 409 8.04 10.14 0.66
C GLU A 409 8.65 8.80 1.10
N ILE A 410 9.96 8.69 0.90
CA ILE A 410 10.75 7.55 1.34
C ILE A 410 11.84 8.13 2.24
N GLU A 411 11.72 7.85 3.53
CA GLU A 411 12.61 8.36 4.56
C GLU A 411 13.89 7.51 4.57
N LYS A 412 15.06 8.16 4.54
CA LYS A 412 16.31 7.46 4.83
C LYS A 412 16.42 7.31 6.34
N ILE A 413 16.59 6.08 6.81
CA ILE A 413 16.74 5.80 8.23
C ILE A 413 18.22 5.87 8.59
N GLU A 414 18.55 6.73 9.55
CA GLU A 414 19.84 6.75 10.22
C GLU A 414 19.76 5.86 11.47
N LEU A 415 20.64 4.86 11.54
CA LEU A 415 20.72 3.87 12.61
C LEU A 415 22.04 3.92 13.35
#